data_AF-A0A435GKL7-F1
#
_entry.id   AF-A0A435GKL7-F1
#
_cell.length_a   1.000
_cell.length_b   1.000
_cell.length_c   1.000
_cell.angle_alpha   90.00
_cell.angle_beta   90.00
_cell.angle_gamma   90.00
#
_symmetry.space_group_name_H-M   'P 1'
#
loop_
_entity.id
_entity.type
_entity.pdbx_description
1 polymer ?
#
loop_
_entity_poly.entity_id
_entity_poly.type
_entity_poly.pdbx_seq_one_letter_code
_entity_poly.pdbx_strand_id
1 'polypeptide(L)'
;GVTFHAKLGTQGERVERIKRLAEELAPIVGADPALARRAAVLAKADLTTEVVGEFPELQGAMGRKYALLQGEHASVAAAAEEHYKPQGPSDRVSSDPVSITVALADKLDTLVGFWAIDEKPTGSKDPYALRRAALGVVRILVENDIRLALAS
;
A
#
# COMPACT_ATOMS: atom_id res chain seq x y z
N GLY A 1 -11.28 16.74 -2.75
CA GLY A 1 -10.61 15.56 -2.18
C GLY A 1 -9.34 15.98 -1.49
N VAL A 2 -8.81 15.17 -0.57
CA VAL A 2 -7.52 15.45 0.10
C VAL A 2 -6.39 15.33 -0.92
N THR A 3 -5.55 16.36 -1.03
CA THR A 3 -4.39 16.35 -1.94
C THR A 3 -3.38 15.30 -1.47
N PHE A 4 -2.94 14.44 -2.38
CA PHE A 4 -1.82 13.52 -2.12
C PHE A 4 -0.50 14.20 -2.48
N HIS A 5 -0.43 14.76 -3.69
CA HIS A 5 0.72 15.53 -4.16
C HIS A 5 0.30 16.44 -5.32
N ALA A 6 0.86 17.65 -5.41
CA ALA A 6 0.46 18.64 -6.42
C ALA A 6 0.52 18.12 -7.87
N LYS A 7 1.49 17.24 -8.17
CA LYS A 7 1.66 16.61 -9.50
C LYS A 7 1.06 15.21 -9.65
N LEU A 8 0.61 14.57 -8.56
CA LEU A 8 0.07 13.19 -8.58
C LEU A 8 -1.43 13.11 -8.24
N GLY A 9 -2.04 14.28 -7.95
CA GLY A 9 -3.46 14.43 -7.69
C GLY A 9 -3.83 14.22 -6.22
N THR A 10 -5.02 13.68 -6.04
CA THR A 10 -5.72 13.49 -4.76
C THR A 10 -5.53 12.07 -4.22
N GLN A 11 -5.83 11.88 -2.94
CA GLN A 11 -5.87 10.54 -2.32
C GLN A 11 -6.88 9.62 -3.00
N GLY A 12 -8.01 10.14 -3.47
CA GLY A 12 -9.00 9.34 -4.21
C GLY A 12 -8.43 8.82 -5.53
N GLU A 13 -7.77 9.67 -6.31
CA GLU A 13 -7.12 9.25 -7.56
C GLU A 13 -5.98 8.25 -7.31
N ARG A 14 -5.24 8.42 -6.21
CA ARG A 14 -4.23 7.44 -5.78
C ARG A 14 -4.86 6.08 -5.46
N VAL A 15 -5.94 6.06 -4.66
CA VAL A 15 -6.67 4.83 -4.33
C VAL A 15 -7.16 4.12 -5.60
N GLU A 16 -7.64 4.87 -6.60
CA GLU A 16 -8.05 4.28 -7.88
C GLU A 16 -6.90 3.62 -8.65
N ARG A 17 -5.69 4.21 -8.63
CA ARG A 17 -4.50 3.58 -9.22
C ARG A 17 -4.08 2.32 -8.46
N ILE A 18 -4.03 2.40 -7.13
CA ILE A 18 -3.70 1.26 -6.25
C ILE A 18 -4.70 0.12 -6.47
N LYS A 19 -5.99 0.42 -6.56
CA LYS A 19 -7.04 -0.57 -6.80
C LYS A 19 -6.82 -1.35 -8.09
N ARG A 20 -6.57 -0.66 -9.20
CA ARG A 20 -6.29 -1.30 -10.50
C ARG A 20 -5.05 -2.19 -10.42
N LEU A 21 -3.97 -1.66 -9.85
CA LEU A 21 -2.72 -2.42 -9.71
C LEU A 21 -2.89 -3.63 -8.78
N ALA A 22 -3.69 -3.51 -7.72
CA ALA A 22 -3.98 -4.62 -6.82
C ALA A 22 -4.78 -5.73 -7.52
N GLU A 23 -5.75 -5.39 -8.36
CA GLU A 23 -6.48 -6.37 -9.18
C GLU A 23 -5.54 -7.13 -10.13
N GLU A 24 -4.58 -6.44 -10.75
CA GLU A 24 -3.58 -7.05 -11.65
C GLU A 24 -2.56 -7.93 -10.90
N LEU A 25 -2.16 -7.54 -9.70
CA LEU A 25 -1.18 -8.27 -8.89
C LEU A 25 -1.79 -9.46 -8.15
N ALA A 26 -3.09 -9.44 -7.85
CA ALA A 26 -3.75 -10.46 -7.03
C ALA A 26 -3.51 -11.90 -7.53
N PRO A 27 -3.67 -12.22 -8.84
CA PRO A 27 -3.41 -13.57 -9.34
C PRO A 27 -1.94 -14.02 -9.18
N ILE A 28 -0.99 -13.08 -9.23
CA ILE A 28 0.44 -13.37 -9.13
C ILE A 28 0.81 -13.79 -7.71
N VAL A 29 0.17 -13.17 -6.71
CA VAL A 29 0.45 -13.44 -5.29
C VAL A 29 -0.55 -14.42 -4.66
N GLY A 30 -1.49 -14.96 -5.45
CA GLY A 30 -2.49 -15.94 -4.99
C GLY A 30 -3.63 -15.33 -4.16
N ALA A 31 -3.90 -14.03 -4.29
CA ALA A 31 -5.03 -13.38 -3.63
C ALA A 31 -6.30 -13.45 -4.49
N ASP A 32 -7.46 -13.42 -3.83
CA ASP A 32 -8.73 -13.16 -4.51
C ASP A 32 -8.75 -11.71 -5.03
N PRO A 33 -8.87 -11.47 -6.35
CA PRO A 33 -8.89 -10.11 -6.91
C PRO A 33 -10.00 -9.23 -6.35
N ALA A 34 -11.16 -9.78 -6.00
CA ALA A 34 -12.26 -9.01 -5.42
C ALA A 34 -11.94 -8.54 -4.00
N LEU A 35 -11.28 -9.39 -3.19
CA LEU A 35 -10.81 -9.01 -1.87
C LEU A 35 -9.66 -7.99 -1.95
N ALA A 36 -8.69 -8.19 -2.85
CA ALA A 36 -7.60 -7.23 -3.09
C ALA A 36 -8.12 -5.85 -3.51
N ARG A 37 -9.09 -5.82 -4.42
CA ARG A 37 -9.81 -4.61 -4.82
C ARG A 37 -10.48 -3.93 -3.65
N ARG A 38 -11.25 -4.68 -2.84
CA ARG A 38 -11.97 -4.13 -1.69
C ARG A 38 -10.99 -3.57 -0.65
N ALA A 39 -9.91 -4.30 -0.38
CA ALA A 39 -8.84 -3.88 0.50
C ALA A 39 -8.18 -2.58 0.03
N ALA A 40 -7.86 -2.46 -1.26
CA ALA A 40 -7.28 -1.24 -1.83
C ALA A 40 -8.18 -0.01 -1.65
N VAL A 41 -9.50 -0.17 -1.78
CA VAL A 41 -10.48 0.91 -1.52
C VAL A 41 -10.44 1.38 -0.08
N LEU A 42 -10.28 0.46 0.87
CA LEU A 42 -10.32 0.77 2.31
C LEU A 42 -8.96 1.13 2.90
N ALA A 43 -7.85 0.82 2.20
CA ALA A 43 -6.49 0.95 2.72
C ALA A 43 -6.14 2.33 3.26
N LYS A 44 -6.72 3.40 2.69
CA LYS A 44 -6.45 4.79 3.07
C LYS A 44 -7.67 5.49 3.68
N ALA A 45 -8.73 4.76 3.99
CA ALA A 45 -10.01 5.35 4.42
C ALA A 45 -9.94 6.02 5.80
N ASP A 46 -9.02 5.59 6.65
CA ASP A 46 -8.84 6.13 8.00
C ASP A 46 -8.10 7.48 8.02
N LEU A 47 -7.34 7.81 6.97
CA LEU A 47 -6.57 9.05 6.87
C LEU A 47 -7.41 10.33 7.02
N THR A 48 -8.70 10.26 6.72
CA THR A 48 -9.61 11.41 6.81
C THR A 48 -10.45 11.42 8.08
N THR A 49 -10.16 10.52 9.03
CA THR A 49 -10.87 10.46 10.31
C THR A 49 -10.26 11.42 11.32
N GLU A 50 -11.09 11.97 12.21
CA GLU A 50 -10.61 12.87 13.28
C GLU A 50 -9.58 12.18 14.17
N VAL A 51 -9.79 10.90 14.48
CA VAL A 51 -8.86 10.11 15.32
C VAL A 51 -7.46 10.05 14.71
N VAL A 52 -7.32 9.83 13.40
CA VAL A 52 -6.00 9.82 12.75
C VAL A 52 -5.44 11.24 12.58
N GLY A 53 -6.31 12.24 12.46
CA GLY A 53 -5.90 13.65 12.49
C GLY A 53 -5.27 14.05 13.83
N GLU A 54 -5.82 13.56 14.95
CA GLU A 54 -5.28 13.78 16.30
C GLU A 54 -4.10 12.86 16.63
N PHE A 55 -4.13 11.60 16.18
CA PHE A 55 -3.13 10.57 16.47
C PHE A 55 -2.65 9.88 15.18
N PRO A 56 -1.72 10.50 14.42
CA PRO A 56 -1.23 9.97 13.15
C PRO A 56 -0.62 8.57 13.25
N GLU A 57 -0.07 8.21 14.41
CA GLU A 57 0.49 6.88 14.70
C GLU A 57 -0.54 5.75 14.67
N LEU A 58 -1.83 6.06 14.75
CA LEU A 58 -2.92 5.08 14.70
C LEU A 58 -3.39 4.78 13.27
N GLN A 59 -2.79 5.42 12.26
CA GLN A 59 -3.01 5.11 10.86
C GLN A 59 -2.80 3.61 10.57
N GLY A 60 -3.67 3.05 9.73
CA GLY A 60 -3.74 1.63 9.43
C GLY A 60 -4.44 0.82 10.52
N ALA A 61 -4.05 0.99 11.78
CA ALA A 61 -4.67 0.31 12.91
C ALA A 61 -6.15 0.70 13.07
N MET A 62 -6.46 1.99 12.95
CA MET A 62 -7.85 2.46 12.93
C MET A 62 -8.60 1.97 11.69
N GLY A 63 -7.96 2.02 10.50
CA GLY A 63 -8.53 1.48 9.27
C GLY A 63 -8.98 0.03 9.41
N ARG A 64 -8.12 -0.83 9.96
CA ARG A 64 -8.48 -2.23 10.25
C ARG A 64 -9.62 -2.34 11.26
N LYS A 65 -9.56 -1.56 12.35
CA LYS A 65 -10.61 -1.59 13.38
C LYS A 65 -11.97 -1.21 12.80
N TYR A 66 -12.04 -0.16 11.99
CA TYR A 66 -13.27 0.26 11.33
C TYR A 66 -13.77 -0.79 10.34
N ALA A 67 -12.89 -1.35 9.51
CA ALA A 67 -13.27 -2.40 8.56
C ALA A 67 -13.87 -3.63 9.27
N LEU A 68 -13.27 -4.08 10.38
CA LEU A 68 -13.82 -5.18 11.18
C LEU A 68 -15.20 -4.85 11.78
N LEU A 69 -15.38 -3.63 12.31
CA LEU A 69 -16.66 -3.19 12.85
C LEU A 69 -17.75 -3.08 11.78
N GLN A 70 -17.37 -2.84 10.53
CA GLN A 70 -18.27 -2.79 9.38
C GLN A 70 -18.57 -4.18 8.79
N GLY A 71 -18.01 -5.25 9.36
CA GLY A 71 -18.23 -6.63 8.89
C GLY A 71 -17.44 -6.98 7.62
N GLU A 72 -16.38 -6.24 7.31
CA GLU A 72 -15.50 -6.58 6.19
C GLU A 72 -14.78 -7.92 6.42
N HIS A 73 -14.38 -8.55 5.31
CA HIS A 73 -13.58 -9.76 5.35
C HIS A 73 -12.28 -9.56 6.16
N ALA A 74 -11.86 -10.57 6.93
CA ALA A 74 -10.70 -10.45 7.82
C ALA A 74 -9.41 -10.03 7.08
N SER A 75 -9.14 -10.61 5.90
CA SER A 75 -7.98 -10.22 5.06
C SER A 75 -8.10 -8.79 4.51
N VAL A 76 -9.31 -8.31 4.21
CA VAL A 76 -9.53 -6.92 3.78
C VAL A 76 -9.20 -5.95 4.90
N ALA A 77 -9.69 -6.25 6.12
CA ALA A 77 -9.39 -5.45 7.28
C ALA A 77 -7.89 -5.52 7.65
N ALA A 78 -7.27 -6.70 7.58
CA ALA A 78 -5.83 -6.85 7.81
C ALA A 78 -5.02 -5.99 6.83
N ALA A 79 -5.35 -6.03 5.54
CA ALA A 79 -4.67 -5.23 4.52
C ALA A 79 -4.75 -3.72 4.77
N ALA A 80 -5.82 -3.21 5.39
CA ALA A 80 -5.93 -1.80 5.76
C ALA A 80 -4.83 -1.35 6.73
N GLU A 81 -4.39 -2.21 7.64
CA GLU A 81 -3.24 -1.96 8.52
C GLU A 81 -1.91 -2.36 7.86
N GLU A 82 -1.89 -3.52 7.22
CA GLU A 82 -0.65 -4.19 6.83
C GLU A 82 -0.06 -3.69 5.53
N HIS A 83 -0.82 -2.99 4.67
CA HIS A 83 -0.27 -2.51 3.39
C HIS A 83 0.88 -1.50 3.55
N TYR A 84 1.00 -0.85 4.71
CA TYR A 84 2.17 -0.02 5.01
C TYR A 84 3.45 -0.85 5.20
N LYS A 85 3.32 -2.12 5.59
CA LYS A 85 4.43 -2.99 5.94
C LYS A 85 5.13 -3.57 4.70
N PRO A 86 6.43 -3.90 4.79
CA PRO A 86 7.34 -3.47 5.86
C PRO A 86 7.67 -1.98 5.73
N GLN A 87 7.78 -1.28 6.86
CA GLN A 87 8.20 0.13 6.91
C GLN A 87 9.72 0.31 7.08
N GLY A 88 10.42 -0.72 7.53
CA GLY A 88 11.87 -0.70 7.77
C GLY A 88 12.48 -2.09 7.85
N PRO A 89 13.79 -2.20 8.10
CA PRO A 89 14.51 -3.48 8.07
C PRO A 89 14.03 -4.50 9.11
N SER A 90 13.58 -4.03 10.28
CA SER A 90 13.09 -4.87 11.38
C SER A 90 11.57 -5.06 11.38
N ASP A 91 10.85 -4.39 10.48
CA ASP A 91 9.39 -4.57 10.40
C ASP A 91 9.06 -5.89 9.72
N ARG A 92 7.95 -6.49 10.14
CA ARG A 92 7.47 -7.77 9.59
C ARG A 92 7.00 -7.59 8.14
N VAL A 93 7.20 -8.63 7.34
CA VAL A 93 6.52 -8.77 6.05
C VAL A 93 5.20 -9.50 6.30
N SER A 94 4.13 -9.06 5.66
CA SER A 94 2.84 -9.76 5.74
C SER A 94 2.89 -11.06 4.94
N SER A 95 2.18 -12.08 5.41
CA SER A 95 1.99 -13.37 4.77
C SER A 95 0.57 -13.56 4.22
N ASP A 96 -0.36 -12.64 4.50
CA ASP A 96 -1.72 -12.70 3.93
C ASP A 96 -1.68 -12.22 2.46
N PRO A 97 -2.17 -13.01 1.49
CA PRO A 97 -2.11 -12.63 0.08
C PRO A 97 -2.78 -11.28 -0.25
N VAL A 98 -3.88 -10.93 0.41
CA VAL A 98 -4.59 -9.66 0.18
C VAL A 98 -3.74 -8.50 0.71
N SER A 99 -3.20 -8.63 1.92
CA SER A 99 -2.27 -7.64 2.49
C SER A 99 -1.03 -7.44 1.62
N ILE A 100 -0.40 -8.54 1.16
CA ILE A 100 0.75 -8.52 0.24
C ILE A 100 0.40 -7.77 -1.04
N THR A 101 -0.75 -8.08 -1.64
CA THR A 101 -1.20 -7.47 -2.90
C THR A 101 -1.28 -5.94 -2.77
N VAL A 102 -1.97 -5.45 -1.74
CA VAL A 102 -2.17 -4.01 -1.54
C VAL A 102 -0.87 -3.31 -1.13
N ALA A 103 -0.01 -3.98 -0.35
CA ALA A 103 1.31 -3.46 0.01
C ALA A 103 2.19 -3.25 -1.23
N LEU A 104 2.23 -4.22 -2.15
CA LEU A 104 2.94 -4.10 -3.42
C LEU A 104 2.35 -2.99 -4.26
N ALA A 105 1.03 -2.96 -4.44
CA ALA A 105 0.36 -1.94 -5.24
C ALA A 105 0.63 -0.51 -4.75
N ASP A 106 0.52 -0.26 -3.44
CA ASP A 106 0.76 1.07 -2.86
C ASP A 106 2.23 1.53 -2.99
N LYS A 107 3.17 0.61 -2.75
CA LYS A 107 4.61 0.91 -2.89
C LYS A 107 4.98 1.14 -4.36
N LEU A 108 4.48 0.33 -5.28
CA LEU A 108 4.74 0.48 -6.72
C LEU A 108 4.09 1.74 -7.29
N ASP A 109 2.85 2.08 -6.91
CA ASP A 109 2.21 3.36 -7.30
C ASP A 109 3.07 4.56 -6.85
N THR A 110 3.57 4.50 -5.61
CA THR A 110 4.43 5.54 -5.07
C THR A 110 5.74 5.64 -5.87
N LEU A 111 6.43 4.52 -6.10
CA LEU A 111 7.68 4.52 -6.87
C LEU A 111 7.47 5.03 -8.29
N VAL A 112 6.50 4.50 -9.02
CA VAL A 112 6.24 4.91 -10.41
C VAL A 112 5.82 6.39 -10.47
N GLY A 113 4.91 6.80 -9.58
CA GLY A 113 4.42 8.18 -9.54
C GLY A 113 5.53 9.19 -9.30
N PHE A 114 6.37 8.99 -8.29
CA PHE A 114 7.46 9.92 -7.97
C PHE A 114 8.57 9.94 -9.03
N TRP A 115 8.85 8.81 -9.70
CA TRP A 115 9.75 8.81 -10.85
C TRP A 115 9.20 9.58 -12.04
N ALA A 116 7.89 9.46 -12.31
CA ALA A 116 7.24 10.13 -13.45
C ALA A 116 7.25 11.66 -13.35
N ILE A 117 7.33 12.21 -12.14
CA ILE A 117 7.38 13.66 -11.88
C ILE A 117 8.78 14.19 -11.57
N ASP A 118 9.80 13.34 -11.78
CA ASP A 118 11.23 13.60 -11.54
C ASP A 118 11.60 13.93 -10.08
N GLU A 119 10.81 13.45 -9.11
CA GLU A 119 11.07 13.59 -7.68
C GLU A 119 11.72 12.33 -7.10
N LYS A 120 12.81 11.92 -7.74
CA LYS A 120 13.58 10.71 -7.42
C LYS A 120 14.46 10.93 -6.18
N PRO A 121 14.78 9.88 -5.41
CA PRO A 121 15.70 10.03 -4.28
C PRO A 121 17.11 10.38 -4.80
N THR A 122 17.84 11.18 -4.03
CA THR A 122 19.25 11.51 -4.30
C THR A 122 20.16 10.81 -3.31
N GLY A 123 21.48 10.85 -3.54
CA GLY A 123 22.46 10.25 -2.63
C GLY A 123 22.37 10.77 -1.19
N SER A 124 21.98 12.04 -1.00
CA SER A 124 21.91 12.68 0.31
C SER A 124 20.50 12.84 0.88
N LYS A 125 19.44 12.68 0.06
CA LYS A 125 18.05 12.93 0.49
C LYS A 125 17.04 11.95 -0.13
N ASP A 126 16.11 11.50 0.71
CA ASP A 126 14.94 10.72 0.31
C ASP A 126 13.70 11.20 1.09
N PRO A 127 13.12 12.36 0.72
CA PRO A 127 12.04 12.98 1.48
C PRO A 127 10.74 12.17 1.47
N TYR A 128 10.52 11.32 0.45
CA TYR A 128 9.30 10.53 0.28
C TYR A 128 9.48 9.05 0.59
N ALA A 129 10.60 8.68 1.20
CA ALA A 129 10.92 7.31 1.60
C ALA A 129 10.92 6.29 0.44
N LEU A 130 11.29 6.73 -0.77
CA LEU A 130 11.27 5.92 -1.99
C LEU A 130 12.26 4.75 -1.90
N ARG A 131 13.43 4.93 -1.27
CA ARG A 131 14.36 3.81 -1.04
C ARG A 131 13.77 2.78 -0.09
N ARG A 132 13.03 3.22 0.93
CA ARG A 132 12.33 2.32 1.85
C ARG A 132 11.19 1.58 1.16
N ALA A 133 10.42 2.26 0.31
CA ALA A 133 9.37 1.63 -0.49
C ALA A 133 9.94 0.56 -1.43
N ALA A 134 11.02 0.86 -2.15
CA ALA A 134 11.70 -0.08 -3.04
C ALA A 134 12.23 -1.31 -2.28
N LEU A 135 12.89 -1.10 -1.13
CA LEU A 135 13.34 -2.20 -0.29
C LEU A 135 12.15 -3.03 0.22
N GLY A 136 11.04 -2.39 0.57
CA GLY A 136 9.82 -3.07 0.98
C GLY A 136 9.24 -3.98 -0.10
N VAL A 137 9.22 -3.53 -1.36
CA VAL A 137 8.82 -4.37 -2.51
C VAL A 137 9.73 -5.60 -2.62
N VAL A 138 11.05 -5.41 -2.61
CA VAL A 138 12.01 -6.52 -2.70
C VAL A 138 11.80 -7.53 -1.57
N ARG A 139 11.65 -7.05 -0.33
CA ARG A 139 11.40 -7.91 0.83
C ARG A 139 10.11 -8.70 0.70
N ILE A 140 9.01 -8.06 0.29
CA ILE A 140 7.73 -8.74 0.08
C ILE A 140 7.88 -9.87 -0.94
N LEU A 141 8.57 -9.62 -2.06
CA LEU A 141 8.76 -10.62 -3.11
C LEU A 141 9.64 -11.78 -2.65
N VAL A 142 10.77 -11.49 -2.02
CA VAL A 142 11.75 -12.51 -1.60
C VAL A 142 11.22 -13.35 -0.43
N GLU A 143 10.67 -12.71 0.60
CA GLU A 143 10.24 -13.42 1.82
C GLU A 143 8.97 -14.24 1.61
N ASN A 144 8.15 -13.93 0.60
CA ASN A 144 6.96 -14.72 0.22
C ASN A 144 7.18 -15.61 -1.02
N ASP A 145 8.41 -15.75 -1.50
CA ASP A 145 8.78 -16.55 -2.68
C ASP A 145 7.99 -16.21 -3.96
N ILE A 146 7.57 -14.95 -4.11
CA ILE A 146 6.77 -14.48 -5.25
C ILE A 146 7.68 -14.38 -6.48
N ARG A 147 7.23 -14.94 -7.61
CA ARG A 147 7.94 -14.88 -8.89
C ARG A 147 7.26 -13.90 -9.84
N LEU A 148 8.03 -12.93 -10.32
CA LEU A 148 7.62 -11.97 -11.35
C LEU A 148 8.54 -12.12 -12.55
N ALA A 149 7.96 -12.19 -13.75
CA ALA A 149 8.73 -12.06 -14.97
C ALA A 149 9.12 -10.59 -15.16
N LEU A 150 10.41 -10.32 -15.35
CA LEU A 150 10.86 -9.00 -15.76
C LEU A 150 10.59 -8.85 -17.26
N ALA A 151 10.00 -7.73 -17.65
CA ALA A 151 9.90 -7.38 -19.06
C ALA A 151 11.31 -7.15 -19.61
N SER A 152 11.66 -7.92 -20.64
CA SER A 152 12.88 -7.78 -21.44
C SER A 152 12.76 -6.64 -22.45
#